data_AF-A0A4U1D3F0-F1
#
_entry.id   AF-A0A4U1D3F0-F1
#
_cell.length_a   1.000
_cell.length_b   1.000
_cell.length_c   1.000
_cell.angle_alpha   90.00
_cell.angle_beta   90.00
_cell.angle_gamma   90.00
#
_symmetry.space_group_name_H-M   'P 1'
#
loop_
_entity.id
_entity.type
_entity.pdbx_description
1 polymer ?
#
loop_
_entity_poly.entity_id
_entity_poly.type
_entity_poly.pdbx_seq_one_letter_code
_entity_poly.pdbx_strand_id
1 'polypeptide(L)' 'MDFLLVGIGLWGLLILGGLLFLFGLWKKSWLAHFFSGLTLLVPAIILATQKGIFILFILLPFIAFGFAVSEKR' A
#
# COMPACT_ATOMS: atom_id res chain seq x y z
N MET A 1 -25.64 -2.92 -3.07
CA MET A 1 -24.63 -3.97 -2.91
C MET A 1 -23.26 -3.49 -3.39
N ASP A 2 -23.20 -2.72 -4.48
CA ASP A 2 -21.94 -2.33 -5.15
C ASP A 2 -21.05 -1.40 -4.33
N PHE A 3 -21.62 -0.42 -3.62
CA PHE A 3 -20.86 0.47 -2.73
C PHE A 3 -20.14 -0.28 -1.60
N LEU A 4 -20.80 -1.31 -1.05
CA LEU A 4 -20.27 -2.11 0.05
C LEU A 4 -19.13 -3.03 -0.45
N LEU A 5 -19.24 -3.56 -1.67
CA LEU A 5 -18.18 -4.30 -2.35
C LEU A 5 -16.94 -3.45 -2.62
N VAL A 6 -17.11 -2.24 -3.17
CA VAL A 6 -16.00 -1.30 -3.40
C VAL A 6 -15.33 -0.91 -2.07
N GLY A 7 -16.14 -0.66 -1.03
CA GLY A 7 -15.65 -0.38 0.32
C GLY A 7 -14.81 -1.52 0.87
N ILE A 8 -15.34 -2.76 0.88
CA ILE A 8 -14.61 -3.95 1.32
C ILE A 8 -13.32 -4.14 0.51
N GLY A 9 -13.36 -3.93 -0.80
CA GLY A 9 -12.18 -4.02 -1.67
C GLY A 9 -11.09 -3.04 -1.26
N LEU A 10 -11.42 -1.76 -1.08
CA LEU A 10 -10.45 -0.73 -0.69
C LEU A 10 -9.89 -0.95 0.72
N TRP A 11 -10.74 -1.28 1.68
CA TRP A 11 -10.30 -1.61 3.04
C TRP A 11 -9.44 -2.88 3.07
N GLY A 12 -9.82 -3.90 2.28
CA GLY A 12 -9.05 -5.13 2.13
C GLY A 12 -7.66 -4.87 1.56
N LEU A 13 -7.55 -4.03 0.52
CA LEU A 13 -6.27 -3.62 -0.05
C LEU A 13 -5.39 -2.85 0.94
N LEU A 14 -5.98 -1.92 1.71
CA LEU A 14 -5.25 -1.18 2.75
C LEU A 14 -4.71 -2.11 3.84
N ILE A 15 -5.56 -3.01 4.36
CA ILE A 15 -5.17 -3.95 5.41
C ILE A 15 -4.11 -4.92 4.89
N LEU A 16 -4.34 -5.54 3.73
CA LEU A 16 -3.41 -6.49 3.14
C LEU A 16 -2.06 -5.83 2.82
N GLY A 17 -2.08 -4.61 2.28
CA GLY A 17 -0.88 -3.84 2.02
C GLY A 17 -0.10 -3.51 3.30
N GLY A 18 -0.79 -3.08 4.36
CA GLY A 18 -0.17 -2.84 5.66
C GLY A 18 0.45 -4.12 6.25
N LEU A 19 -0.25 -5.24 6.18
CA LEU A 19 0.27 -6.55 6.65
C LEU A 19 1.48 -7.01 5.84
N LEU A 20 1.44 -6.86 4.52
CA LEU A 20 2.58 -7.18 3.64
C LEU A 20 3.78 -6.27 3.92
N PHE A 21 3.55 -4.98 4.19
CA PHE A 21 4.62 -4.06 4.56
C PHE A 21 5.30 -4.48 5.87
N LEU A 22 4.51 -4.73 6.92
CA LEU A 22 5.04 -5.19 8.22
C LEU A 22 5.75 -6.54 8.11
N PHE A 23 5.20 -7.46 7.31
CA PHE A 23 5.82 -8.75 7.02
C PHE A 23 7.14 -8.58 6.26
N GLY A 24 7.19 -7.66 5.29
CA GLY A 24 8.41 -7.29 4.58
C GLY A 24 9.49 -6.78 5.53
N LEU A 25 9.15 -5.87 6.45
CA LEU A 25 10.08 -5.35 7.44
C LEU A 25 10.61 -6.45 8.37
N TRP A 26 9.74 -7.38 8.78
CA TRP A 26 10.12 -8.49 9.66
C TRP A 26 10.99 -9.53 8.96
N LYS A 27 10.61 -9.96 7.75
CA LYS A 27 11.28 -11.03 7.00
C LYS A 27 12.35 -10.53 6.04
N LYS A 28 12.58 -9.22 5.96
CA LYS A 28 13.48 -8.58 4.99
C LYS A 28 13.20 -9.05 3.57
N SER A 29 11.91 -9.10 3.22
CA SER A 29 11.43 -9.68 1.97
C SER A 29 11.10 -8.59 0.97
N TRP A 30 11.96 -8.46 -0.05
CA TRP A 30 11.75 -7.51 -1.13
C TRP A 30 10.42 -7.73 -1.86
N LEU A 31 10.01 -9.01 -2.03
CA LEU A 31 8.73 -9.38 -2.63
C LEU A 31 7.56 -8.86 -1.81
N ALA A 32 7.61 -9.01 -0.48
CA ALA A 32 6.55 -8.52 0.39
C ALA A 32 6.41 -7.00 0.32
N HIS A 33 7.52 -6.26 0.31
CA HIS A 33 7.51 -4.81 0.12
C HIS A 33 7.00 -4.39 -1.27
N PHE A 34 7.36 -5.13 -2.31
CA PHE A 34 6.88 -4.88 -3.67
C PHE A 34 5.36 -5.09 -3.78
N PHE A 35 4.86 -6.24 -3.30
CA PHE A 35 3.43 -6.53 -3.32
C PHE A 35 2.64 -5.60 -2.39
N SER A 36 3.20 -5.23 -1.24
CA SER A 36 2.65 -4.18 -0.38
C SER A 36 2.44 -2.88 -1.15
N GLY A 37 3.47 -2.40 -1.86
CA GLY A 37 3.39 -1.18 -2.66
C GLY A 37 2.32 -1.27 -3.75
N LEU A 38 2.20 -2.42 -4.44
CA LEU A 38 1.15 -2.65 -5.43
C LEU A 38 -0.25 -2.60 -4.82
N THR A 39 -0.48 -3.30 -3.69
CA THR A 39 -1.79 -3.28 -3.01
C THR A 39 -2.17 -1.90 -2.49
N LEU A 40 -1.20 -1.10 -2.04
CA LEU A 40 -1.43 0.25 -1.53
C LEU A 40 -1.61 1.29 -2.65
N LEU A 41 -1.24 0.97 -3.89
CA LEU A 41 -1.24 1.94 -5.00
C LEU A 41 -2.63 2.52 -5.28
N VAL A 42 -3.63 1.65 -5.44
CA VAL A 42 -5.01 2.05 -5.72
C VAL A 42 -5.62 2.87 -4.58
N PRO A 43 -5.63 2.40 -3.31
CA PRO A 43 -6.17 3.19 -2.21
C PRO A 43 -5.37 4.49 -1.98
N ALA A 44 -4.06 4.50 -2.20
CA ALA A 44 -3.24 5.72 -2.08
C ALA A 44 -3.63 6.78 -3.12
N ILE A 45 -3.86 6.39 -4.38
CA ILE A 45 -4.33 7.32 -5.42
C ILE A 45 -5.70 7.88 -5.06
N ILE A 46 -6.64 7.03 -4.65
CA ILE A 46 -7.99 7.46 -4.26
C ILE A 46 -7.93 8.41 -3.06
N LEU A 47 -7.16 8.08 -2.03
CA LEU A 47 -6.97 8.97 -0.88
C LEU A 47 -6.29 10.28 -1.29
N ALA A 48 -5.31 10.26 -2.19
CA ALA A 48 -4.63 11.47 -2.63
C ALA A 48 -5.52 12.43 -3.43
N THR A 49 -6.62 11.96 -4.01
CA THR A 49 -7.65 12.84 -4.59
C THR A 49 -8.44 13.61 -3.53
N GLN A 50 -8.43 13.14 -2.28
CA GLN A 50 -8.97 13.89 -1.15
C GLN A 50 -8.01 15.04 -0.83
N LYS A 51 -8.54 16.26 -0.76
CA LYS A 51 -7.73 17.48 -0.54
C LYS A 51 -7.08 17.47 0.86
N GLY A 52 -6.03 18.28 1.03
CA GLY A 52 -5.36 18.47 2.31
C GLY A 52 -4.36 17.35 2.61
N ILE A 53 -4.34 16.87 3.86
CA ILE A 53 -3.31 15.93 4.34
C ILE A 53 -3.34 14.58 3.62
N PHE A 54 -4.48 14.21 3.02
CA PHE A 54 -4.63 12.93 2.34
C PHE A 54 -3.75 12.81 1.07
N ILE A 55 -3.29 13.92 0.50
CA ILE A 55 -2.33 13.90 -0.61
C ILE A 55 -1.04 13.14 -0.25
N LEU A 56 -0.66 13.13 1.03
CA LEU A 56 0.52 12.44 1.52
C LEU A 56 0.43 10.92 1.39
N PHE A 57 -0.78 10.35 1.27
CA PHE A 57 -0.94 8.91 1.11
C PHE A 57 -0.33 8.40 -0.20
N ILE A 58 -0.13 9.25 -1.20
CA ILE A 58 0.58 8.87 -2.43
C ILE A 58 2.01 8.39 -2.14
N LEU A 59 2.62 8.81 -1.02
CA LEU A 59 3.98 8.43 -0.64
C LEU A 59 4.09 6.98 -0.15
N LEU A 60 3.02 6.39 0.40
CA LEU A 60 3.00 5.02 0.94
C LEU A 60 3.52 3.96 -0.06
N PRO A 61 2.98 3.87 -1.29
CA PRO A 61 3.49 2.89 -2.26
C PRO A 61 4.95 3.16 -2.64
N PHE A 62 5.38 4.43 -2.73
CA PHE A 62 6.78 4.76 -3.02
C PHE A 62 7.73 4.36 -1.90
N ILE A 63 7.33 4.53 -0.64
CA ILE A 63 8.09 4.05 0.52
C ILE A 63 8.23 2.52 0.43
N ALA A 64 7.14 1.80 0.19
CA ALA A 64 7.16 0.35 0.04
C ALA A 64 8.09 -0.11 -1.12
N PHE A 65 8.02 0.55 -2.27
CA PHE A 65 8.95 0.25 -3.38
C PHE A 65 10.40 0.60 -3.05
N GLY A 66 10.65 1.67 -2.30
CA GLY A 66 11.98 2.03 -1.82
C GLY A 66 12.60 0.91 -0.98
N PHE A 67 11.83 0.36 -0.03
CA PHE A 67 12.25 -0.81 0.75
C PHE A 67 12.51 -2.03 -0.15
N ALA A 68 11.59 -2.32 -1.09
CA ALA A 68 11.74 -3.44 -2.01
C ALA A 68 13.03 -3.35 -2.84
N VAL A 69 13.38 -2.16 -3.33
CA VAL A 69 14.62 -1.94 -4.09
C VAL A 69 15.85 -2.08 -3.19
N SER A 70 15.79 -1.62 -1.94
CA SER A 70 16.91 -1.69 -1.00
C SER A 70 17.26 -3.13 -0.58
N GLU A 71 16.26 -4.01 -0.48
CA GLU A 71 16.45 -5.42 -0.05
C GLU A 71 16.76 -6.37 -1.20
N LYS A 72 16.51 -5.95 -2.45
CA LYS A 72 16.84 -6.75 -3.64
C LYS A 72 18.31 -6.66 -4.03
N ARG A 73 19.00 -5.60 -3.60
CA ARG A 73 20.45 -5.39 -3.83
C ARG A 73 21.26 -6.13 -2.78
#